data_AF-A0A821IG54-F1
#
_entry.id   AF-A0A821IG54-F1
#
_cell.length_a   1.000
_cell.length_b   1.000
_cell.length_c   1.000
_cell.angle_alpha   90.00
_cell.angle_beta   90.00
_cell.angle_gamma   90.00
#
_symmetry.space_group_name_H-M   'P 1'
#
loop_
_entity.id
_entity.type
_entity.pdbx_description
1 polymer ?
#
loop_
_entity_poly.entity_id
_entity_poly.type
_entity_poly.pdbx_seq_one_letter_code
_entity_poly.pdbx_strand_id
1 'polypeptide(L)'
;AEQICDSTNQDIITDESDITINEAKQIVNNFKLLVETSDYNEQIRLLTLVPSTWGRTKITNIFHCSQHQARYSIYLRGADQILSLPVDLRGNIPFNPDVEKEIFDFYHRDDISRASPNKKDVLKNHNNPKLIRYMLMSIMEAYQQFVQENALMKVGKSKFASLKVKWIKTSTPHE
;
A
#
# COMPACT_ATOMS: atom_id res chain seq x y z
N ALA A 1 37.38 -21.87 -46.64
CA ALA A 1 38.04 -20.78 -45.89
C ALA A 1 36.94 -19.77 -45.58
N GLU A 2 36.50 -19.54 -44.35
CA GLU A 2 37.07 -19.78 -43.04
C GLU A 2 36.00 -20.35 -42.09
N GLN A 3 36.49 -21.08 -41.12
CA GLN A 3 35.79 -21.71 -40.01
C GLN A 3 36.33 -20.98 -38.78
N ILE A 4 35.49 -20.26 -38.02
CA ILE A 4 35.82 -19.83 -36.67
C ILE A 4 34.60 -20.05 -35.78
N CYS A 5 34.77 -21.08 -34.95
CA CYS A 5 34.07 -21.41 -33.73
C CYS A 5 34.15 -20.27 -32.70
N ASP A 6 33.12 -20.12 -31.88
CA ASP A 6 33.34 -19.75 -30.48
C ASP A 6 32.29 -20.42 -29.58
N SER A 7 32.71 -21.58 -29.08
CA SER A 7 32.20 -22.20 -27.86
C SER A 7 33.08 -21.70 -26.72
N THR A 8 32.53 -20.91 -25.80
CA THR A 8 33.16 -20.59 -24.50
C THR A 8 32.03 -20.22 -23.54
N ASN A 9 31.64 -21.08 -22.62
CA ASN A 9 32.31 -21.51 -21.38
C ASN A 9 31.72 -20.75 -20.18
N GLN A 10 31.14 -21.56 -19.28
CA GLN A 10 31.10 -21.39 -17.81
C GLN A 10 30.32 -20.16 -17.34
N ASP A 11 29.23 -20.33 -16.59
CA ASP A 11 29.36 -20.51 -15.15
C ASP A 11 28.48 -21.63 -14.59
N ILE A 12 29.10 -22.79 -14.39
CA ILE A 12 28.69 -23.68 -13.29
C ILE A 12 29.26 -23.00 -12.03
N ILE A 13 28.43 -22.24 -11.32
CA ILE A 13 28.77 -21.80 -9.97
C ILE A 13 28.60 -23.03 -9.06
N THR A 14 29.61 -23.88 -9.03
CA THR A 14 29.86 -24.77 -7.89
C THR A 14 30.61 -23.95 -6.86
N ASP A 15 29.86 -23.28 -6.00
CA ASP A 15 30.45 -22.65 -4.81
C ASP A 15 30.65 -23.76 -3.78
N GLU A 16 31.90 -24.21 -3.65
CA GLU A 16 32.37 -25.12 -2.59
C GLU A 16 32.28 -24.40 -1.23
N SER A 17 31.08 -24.35 -0.67
CA SER A 17 30.92 -24.24 0.77
C SER A 17 30.58 -25.63 1.29
N ASP A 18 31.58 -26.41 1.68
CA ASP A 18 31.38 -27.71 2.33
C ASP A 18 30.90 -27.50 3.77
N ILE A 19 29.69 -26.95 3.92
CA ILE A 19 28.96 -26.97 5.17
C ILE A 19 28.55 -28.42 5.42
N THR A 20 29.00 -28.99 6.53
CA THR A 20 28.58 -30.33 6.90
C THR A 20 27.07 -30.37 7.15
N ILE A 21 26.45 -31.52 6.90
CA ILE A 21 25.00 -31.71 7.14
C ILE A 21 24.64 -31.38 8.60
N ASN A 22 25.56 -31.60 9.54
CA ASN A 22 25.37 -31.27 10.95
C ASN A 22 25.34 -29.75 11.19
N GLU A 23 26.28 -29.00 10.62
CA GLU A 23 26.32 -27.53 10.71
C GLU A 23 25.06 -26.92 10.07
N ALA A 24 24.63 -27.42 8.90
CA ALA A 24 23.40 -26.96 8.26
C ALA A 24 22.16 -27.18 9.16
N LYS A 25 22.05 -28.35 9.81
CA LYS A 25 20.97 -28.64 10.77
C LYS A 25 21.01 -27.70 11.97
N GLN A 26 22.20 -27.42 12.51
CA GLN A 26 22.37 -26.49 13.63
C GLN A 26 21.94 -25.07 13.25
N ILE A 27 22.38 -24.58 12.08
CA ILE A 27 21.98 -23.26 11.57
C ILE A 27 20.47 -23.16 11.41
N VAL A 28 19.83 -24.17 10.80
CA VAL A 28 18.36 -24.18 10.64
C VAL A 28 17.64 -24.19 11.98
N ASN A 29 18.15 -24.93 12.97
CA ASN A 29 17.55 -24.96 14.31
C ASN A 29 17.70 -23.62 15.03
N ASN A 30 18.88 -23.01 14.99
CA ASN A 30 19.10 -21.67 15.56
C ASN A 30 18.21 -20.62 14.89
N PHE A 31 18.03 -20.74 13.57
CA PHE A 31 17.16 -19.87 12.81
C PHE A 31 15.68 -20.04 13.20
N LYS A 32 15.20 -21.27 13.38
CA LYS A 32 13.85 -21.53 13.90
C LYS A 32 13.64 -20.90 15.28
N LEU A 33 14.59 -21.10 16.19
CA LEU A 33 14.55 -20.51 17.53
C LEU A 33 14.52 -18.98 17.47
N LEU A 34 15.33 -18.38 16.59
CA LEU A 34 15.34 -16.94 16.38
C LEU A 34 13.98 -16.43 15.90
N VAL A 35 13.35 -17.10 14.93
CA VAL A 35 11.99 -16.74 14.46
C VAL A 35 10.98 -16.84 15.62
N GLU A 36 11.00 -17.93 16.40
CA GLU A 36 10.05 -18.13 17.51
C GLU A 36 10.17 -17.07 18.62
N THR A 37 11.38 -16.60 18.90
CA THR A 37 11.66 -15.61 19.96
C THR A 37 11.54 -14.15 19.51
N SER A 38 11.49 -13.91 18.21
CA SER A 38 11.43 -12.58 17.61
C SER A 38 10.02 -12.00 17.64
N ASP A 39 9.91 -10.68 17.44
CA ASP A 39 8.63 -9.99 17.32
C ASP A 39 7.96 -10.25 15.95
N TYR A 40 6.72 -9.79 15.77
CA TYR A 40 5.94 -10.07 14.56
C TYR A 40 6.62 -9.58 13.27
N ASN A 41 7.22 -8.38 13.32
CA ASN A 41 7.83 -7.76 12.15
C ASN A 41 9.17 -8.44 11.82
N GLU A 42 9.98 -8.75 12.83
CA GLU A 42 11.23 -9.47 12.65
C GLU A 42 10.97 -10.92 12.22
N GLN A 43 9.92 -11.58 12.72
CA GLN A 43 9.49 -12.88 12.20
C GLN A 43 9.25 -12.85 10.69
N ILE A 44 8.51 -11.86 10.19
CA ILE A 44 8.26 -11.71 8.74
C ILE A 44 9.56 -11.47 7.97
N ARG A 45 10.41 -10.58 8.51
CA ARG A 45 11.71 -10.24 7.91
C ARG A 45 12.62 -11.45 7.84
N LEU A 46 12.76 -12.22 8.92
CA LEU A 46 13.54 -13.45 8.96
C LEU A 46 13.00 -14.47 7.95
N LEU A 47 11.67 -14.64 7.86
CA LEU A 47 11.05 -15.55 6.90
C LEU A 47 11.31 -15.20 5.42
N THR A 48 11.95 -14.06 5.11
CA THR A 48 12.44 -13.77 3.74
C THR A 48 13.69 -14.59 3.37
N LEU A 49 14.44 -15.10 4.36
CA LEU A 49 15.65 -15.91 4.19
C LEU A 49 15.38 -17.36 3.75
N VAL A 50 14.13 -17.83 3.91
CA VAL A 50 13.78 -19.20 3.53
C VAL A 50 13.96 -19.39 2.01
N PRO A 51 14.16 -20.62 1.51
CA PRO A 51 14.32 -20.84 0.07
C PRO A 51 13.12 -20.33 -0.75
N SER A 52 13.38 -19.77 -1.95
CA SER A 52 12.34 -19.30 -2.89
C SER A 52 11.45 -20.41 -3.43
N THR A 53 11.95 -21.65 -3.41
CA THR A 53 11.19 -22.86 -3.78
C THR A 53 10.09 -23.22 -2.77
N TRP A 54 10.08 -22.62 -1.58
CA TRP A 54 9.10 -22.94 -0.55
C TRP A 54 7.82 -22.13 -0.71
N GLY A 55 6.70 -22.82 -0.90
CA GLY A 55 5.38 -22.22 -0.85
C GLY A 55 4.92 -21.89 0.58
N ARG A 56 3.90 -21.03 0.69
CA ARG A 56 3.34 -20.57 1.98
C ARG A 56 3.03 -21.71 2.96
N THR A 57 2.40 -22.80 2.49
CA THR A 57 2.02 -23.95 3.34
C THR A 57 3.23 -24.64 3.95
N LYS A 58 4.32 -24.75 3.19
CA LYS A 58 5.56 -25.36 3.69
C LYS A 58 6.19 -24.49 4.76
N ILE A 59 6.23 -23.17 4.54
CA ILE A 59 6.76 -22.20 5.50
C ILE A 59 5.96 -22.23 6.81
N THR A 60 4.63 -22.18 6.72
CA THR A 60 3.76 -22.19 7.92
C THR A 60 3.91 -23.46 8.73
N ASN A 61 4.08 -24.60 8.07
CA ASN A 61 4.23 -25.88 8.77
C ASN A 61 5.60 -26.04 9.43
N ILE A 62 6.67 -25.50 8.82
CA ILE A 62 8.05 -25.63 9.33
C ILE A 62 8.36 -24.63 10.44
N PHE A 63 7.84 -23.40 10.35
CA PHE A 63 8.11 -22.31 11.29
C PHE A 63 6.94 -21.98 12.22
N HIS A 64 5.85 -22.76 12.16
CA HIS A 64 4.66 -22.57 12.99
C HIS A 64 4.09 -21.13 12.98
N CYS A 65 4.24 -20.43 11.84
CA CYS A 65 3.79 -19.06 11.66
C CYS A 65 2.42 -18.98 10.95
N SER A 66 1.80 -17.80 10.98
CA SER A 66 0.51 -17.59 10.32
C SER A 66 0.64 -17.57 8.79
N GLN A 67 -0.44 -17.96 8.09
CA GLN A 67 -0.54 -17.84 6.62
C GLN A 67 -0.28 -16.42 6.13
N HIS A 68 -0.66 -15.41 6.93
CA HIS A 68 -0.38 -14.02 6.61
C HIS A 68 1.13 -13.72 6.60
N GLN A 69 1.86 -14.12 7.64
CA GLN A 69 3.30 -13.90 7.73
C GLN A 69 4.06 -14.58 6.59
N ALA A 70 3.72 -15.83 6.29
CA ALA A 70 4.33 -16.56 5.18
C ALA A 70 4.02 -15.92 3.81
N ARG A 71 2.78 -15.46 3.59
CA ARG A 71 2.43 -14.73 2.36
C ARG A 71 3.18 -13.41 2.28
N TYR A 72 3.25 -12.66 3.39
CA TYR A 72 3.87 -11.36 3.41
C TYR A 72 5.38 -11.45 3.21
N SER A 73 6.07 -12.43 3.81
CA SER A 73 7.51 -12.63 3.59
C SER A 73 7.85 -13.07 2.16
N ILE A 74 7.00 -13.85 1.50
CA ILE A 74 7.15 -14.17 0.07
C ILE A 74 6.97 -12.92 -0.78
N TYR A 75 5.94 -12.10 -0.48
CA TYR A 75 5.72 -10.83 -1.17
C TYR A 75 6.91 -9.89 -1.00
N LEU A 76 7.38 -9.71 0.24
CA LEU A 76 8.51 -8.84 0.56
C LEU A 76 9.76 -9.28 -0.20
N ARG A 77 10.08 -10.56 -0.26
CA ARG A 77 11.23 -11.06 -1.03
C ARG A 77 11.16 -10.77 -2.54
N GLY A 78 9.96 -10.64 -3.09
CA GLY A 78 9.75 -10.30 -4.50
C GLY A 78 9.81 -8.80 -4.78
N ALA A 79 9.53 -7.96 -3.78
CA ALA A 79 9.49 -6.51 -3.90
C ALA A 79 10.77 -5.83 -3.40
N ASP A 80 11.31 -6.31 -2.27
CA ASP A 80 12.46 -5.82 -1.53
C ASP A 80 13.47 -6.97 -1.31
N GLN A 81 14.75 -6.63 -1.13
CA GLN A 81 15.81 -7.62 -0.91
C GLN A 81 15.57 -8.47 0.37
N ILE A 82 16.31 -9.58 0.47
CA ILE A 82 16.35 -10.44 1.66
C ILE A 82 16.59 -9.58 2.93
N LEU A 83 15.88 -9.90 4.02
CA LEU A 83 15.88 -9.17 5.30
C LEU A 83 15.31 -7.74 5.26
N SER A 84 14.46 -7.43 4.29
CA SER A 84 13.66 -6.19 4.29
C SER A 84 12.72 -6.09 5.51
N LEU A 85 12.62 -4.91 6.10
CA LEU A 85 11.63 -4.63 7.14
C LEU A 85 10.21 -4.60 6.54
N PRO A 86 9.21 -5.25 7.16
CA PRO A 86 7.84 -5.10 6.72
C PRO A 86 7.40 -3.65 6.88
N VAL A 87 6.93 -3.05 5.79
CA VAL A 87 6.34 -1.71 5.86
C VAL A 87 5.02 -1.82 6.60
N ASP A 88 4.93 -1.18 7.76
CA ASP A 88 3.66 -1.03 8.46
C ASP A 88 2.75 -0.14 7.62
N LEU A 89 1.80 -0.75 6.91
CA LEU A 89 0.68 -0.02 6.29
C LEU A 89 -0.31 0.52 7.35
N ARG A 90 0.03 0.37 8.63
CA ARG A 90 -0.77 0.80 9.77
C ARG A 90 -0.33 2.21 10.16
N GLY A 91 -1.16 3.19 9.81
CA GLY A 91 -0.95 4.60 10.16
C GLY A 91 -1.63 5.53 9.16
N ASN A 92 -1.70 6.82 9.49
CA ASN A 92 -2.04 7.87 8.52
C ASN A 92 -0.86 8.02 7.55
N ILE A 93 -0.73 7.10 6.58
CA ILE A 93 0.15 7.33 5.43
C ILE A 93 -0.35 8.63 4.78
N PRO A 94 0.50 9.67 4.68
CA PRO A 94 0.09 10.93 4.09
C PRO A 94 -0.37 10.65 2.67
N PHE A 95 -1.63 10.95 2.41
CA PHE A 95 -2.19 10.83 1.08
C PHE A 95 -1.63 11.97 0.22
N ASN A 96 -1.51 11.75 -1.10
CA ASN A 96 -0.83 12.69 -1.97
C ASN A 96 -1.47 14.10 -1.86
N PRO A 97 -0.73 15.12 -1.42
CA PRO A 97 -1.28 16.46 -1.17
C PRO A 97 -1.79 17.13 -2.45
N ASP A 98 -1.20 16.81 -3.62
CA ASP A 98 -1.65 17.35 -4.90
C ASP A 98 -3.05 16.83 -5.24
N VAL A 99 -3.29 15.55 -4.98
CA VAL A 99 -4.59 14.91 -5.19
C VAL A 99 -5.62 15.43 -4.18
N GLU A 100 -5.23 15.70 -2.92
CA GLU A 100 -6.13 16.32 -1.95
C GLU A 100 -6.56 17.73 -2.39
N LYS A 101 -5.60 18.52 -2.88
CA LYS A 101 -5.87 19.87 -3.38
C LYS A 101 -6.81 19.82 -4.58
N GLU A 102 -6.59 18.90 -5.51
CA GLU A 102 -7.43 18.82 -6.69
C GLU A 102 -8.86 18.35 -6.38
N ILE A 103 -9.02 17.40 -5.45
CA ILE A 103 -10.35 17.02 -4.95
C ILE A 103 -11.00 18.20 -4.24
N PHE A 104 -10.24 18.97 -3.46
CA PHE A 104 -10.73 20.17 -2.81
C PHE A 104 -11.26 21.17 -3.84
N ASP A 105 -10.48 21.46 -4.89
CA ASP A 105 -10.85 22.39 -5.95
C ASP A 105 -12.07 21.87 -6.75
N PHE A 106 -12.10 20.58 -7.06
CA PHE A 106 -13.22 19.89 -7.72
C PHE A 106 -14.55 20.10 -6.96
N TYR A 107 -14.55 19.90 -5.64
CA TYR A 107 -15.76 20.12 -4.85
C TYR A 107 -16.21 21.59 -4.83
N HIS A 108 -15.31 22.56 -5.02
CA HIS A 108 -15.63 23.99 -5.02
C HIS A 108 -16.12 24.51 -6.37
N ARG A 109 -16.07 23.71 -7.44
CA ARG A 109 -16.61 24.11 -8.73
C ARG A 109 -18.14 24.23 -8.67
N ASP A 110 -18.68 25.20 -9.41
CA ASP A 110 -20.11 25.53 -9.38
C ASP A 110 -20.99 24.47 -10.07
N ASP A 111 -20.41 23.61 -10.91
CA ASP A 111 -21.06 22.43 -11.51
C ASP A 111 -21.20 21.26 -10.52
N ILE A 112 -20.35 21.19 -9.49
CA ILE A 112 -20.36 20.13 -8.49
C ILE A 112 -21.12 20.55 -7.22
N SER A 113 -20.88 21.77 -6.74
CA SER A 113 -21.60 22.32 -5.59
C SER A 113 -21.96 23.78 -5.80
N ARG A 114 -23.14 24.20 -5.34
CA ARG A 114 -23.59 25.60 -5.39
C ARG A 114 -23.48 26.27 -4.04
N ALA A 115 -23.07 27.55 -4.02
CA ALA A 115 -23.14 28.37 -2.83
C ALA A 115 -24.59 28.54 -2.33
N SER A 116 -24.79 28.62 -1.01
CA SER A 116 -26.10 28.96 -0.44
C SER A 116 -26.51 30.37 -0.89
N PRO A 117 -27.77 30.57 -1.35
CA PRO A 117 -28.28 31.90 -1.64
C PRO A 117 -28.43 32.76 -0.37
N ASN A 118 -28.50 32.12 0.81
CA ASN A 118 -28.68 32.80 2.07
C ASN A 118 -27.34 33.26 2.66
N LYS A 119 -27.16 34.58 2.79
CA LYS A 119 -25.96 35.19 3.40
C LYS A 119 -25.72 34.78 4.86
N LYS A 120 -26.74 34.25 5.56
CA LYS A 120 -26.62 33.76 6.94
C LYS A 120 -26.07 32.33 7.02
N ASP A 121 -26.06 31.58 5.93
CA ASP A 121 -25.61 30.19 5.89
C ASP A 121 -24.09 30.12 5.83
N VAL A 122 -23.47 30.50 6.95
CA VAL A 122 -22.03 30.67 7.07
C VAL A 122 -21.52 29.82 8.24
N LEU A 123 -20.53 29.00 7.97
CA LEU A 123 -19.80 28.26 8.99
C LEU A 123 -18.67 29.16 9.52
N LYS A 124 -18.76 29.53 10.81
CA LYS A 124 -17.72 30.30 11.49
C LYS A 124 -16.54 29.38 11.81
N ASN A 125 -15.51 29.39 10.97
CA ASN A 125 -14.20 28.86 11.32
C ASN A 125 -13.34 29.99 11.90
N HIS A 126 -12.49 29.65 12.88
CA HIS A 126 -11.85 30.56 13.84
C HIS A 126 -11.41 31.96 13.35
N ASN A 127 -11.00 32.12 12.08
CA ASN A 127 -10.62 33.42 11.52
C ASN A 127 -11.34 33.82 10.22
N ASN A 128 -12.08 32.92 9.55
CA ASN A 128 -12.69 33.22 8.25
C ASN A 128 -14.07 32.54 8.10
N PRO A 129 -15.17 33.31 8.03
CA PRO A 129 -16.47 32.75 7.71
C PRO A 129 -16.44 32.07 6.35
N LYS A 130 -16.87 30.80 6.27
CA LYS A 130 -17.02 30.06 5.02
C LYS A 130 -18.50 29.90 4.69
N LEU A 131 -18.91 30.33 3.51
CA LEU A 131 -20.27 30.14 3.03
C LEU A 131 -20.54 28.65 2.81
N ILE A 132 -21.69 28.18 3.27
CA ILE A 132 -22.13 26.80 3.06
C ILE A 132 -22.42 26.61 1.58
N ARG A 133 -21.97 25.50 1.01
CA ARG A 133 -22.30 25.06 -0.34
C ARG A 133 -23.08 23.75 -0.28
N TYR A 134 -23.90 23.51 -1.29
CA TYR A 134 -24.71 22.32 -1.44
C TYR A 134 -24.31 21.58 -2.71
N MET A 135 -24.00 20.29 -2.58
CA MET A 135 -23.74 19.42 -3.73
C MET A 135 -24.94 19.40 -4.66
N LEU A 136 -24.68 19.41 -5.96
CA LEU A 136 -25.69 19.31 -7.01
C LEU A 136 -25.98 17.85 -7.40
N MET A 137 -25.12 16.93 -6.97
CA MET A 137 -25.20 15.50 -7.26
C MET A 137 -24.76 14.68 -6.04
N SER A 138 -24.99 13.38 -6.08
CA SER A 138 -24.51 12.47 -5.04
C SER A 138 -22.98 12.41 -5.01
N ILE A 139 -22.40 12.03 -3.86
CA ILE A 139 -20.95 11.84 -3.73
C ILE A 139 -20.44 10.78 -4.72
N MET A 140 -21.26 9.79 -5.05
CA MET A 140 -20.88 8.70 -5.93
C MET A 140 -20.85 9.15 -7.40
N GLU A 141 -21.80 9.97 -7.84
CA GLU A 141 -21.78 10.59 -9.18
C GLU A 141 -20.61 11.55 -9.31
N ALA A 142 -20.38 12.39 -8.29
CA ALA A 142 -19.23 13.28 -8.24
C ALA A 142 -17.90 12.52 -8.33
N TYR A 143 -17.79 11.35 -7.68
CA TYR A 143 -16.62 10.49 -7.80
C TYR A 143 -16.44 9.92 -9.21
N GLN A 144 -17.53 9.47 -9.85
CA GLN A 144 -17.47 8.95 -11.23
C GLN A 144 -17.01 10.04 -12.19
N GLN A 145 -17.56 11.25 -12.07
CA GLN A 145 -17.15 12.41 -12.86
C GLN A 145 -15.68 12.76 -12.62
N PHE A 146 -15.24 12.78 -11.35
CA PHE A 146 -13.82 13.03 -11.03
C PHE A 146 -12.89 12.01 -11.67
N VAL A 147 -13.21 10.71 -11.62
CA VAL A 147 -12.38 9.66 -12.24
C VAL A 147 -12.37 9.76 -13.77
N GLN A 148 -13.49 10.17 -14.38
CA GLN A 148 -13.56 10.40 -15.83
C GLN A 148 -12.69 11.58 -16.28
N GLU A 149 -12.71 12.68 -15.53
CA GLU A 149 -11.90 13.86 -15.82
C GLU A 149 -10.41 13.65 -15.50
N ASN A 150 -10.12 12.83 -14.49
CA ASN A 150 -8.79 12.63 -13.93
C ASN A 150 -8.37 11.15 -13.90
N ALA A 151 -8.32 10.53 -15.08
CA ALA A 151 -8.03 9.11 -15.25
C ALA A 151 -6.65 8.67 -14.69
N LEU A 152 -5.69 9.59 -14.56
CA LEU A 152 -4.34 9.30 -14.04
C LEU A 152 -4.28 9.27 -12.51
N MET A 153 -5.26 9.88 -11.82
CA MET A 153 -5.23 9.99 -10.36
C MET A 153 -5.93 8.82 -9.68
N LYS A 154 -5.18 8.13 -8.82
CA LYS A 154 -5.67 6.97 -8.06
C LYS A 154 -6.27 7.42 -6.73
N VAL A 155 -7.61 7.40 -6.65
CA VAL A 155 -8.35 7.73 -5.43
C VAL A 155 -9.44 6.69 -5.19
N GLY A 156 -9.49 6.15 -3.96
CA GLY A 156 -10.57 5.26 -3.55
C GLY A 156 -11.83 6.03 -3.15
N LYS A 157 -13.01 5.45 -3.40
CA LYS A 157 -14.34 6.03 -3.09
C LYS A 157 -14.44 6.57 -1.65
N SER A 158 -14.03 5.78 -0.67
CA SER A 158 -14.11 6.15 0.75
C SER A 158 -13.22 7.35 1.08
N LYS A 159 -11.99 7.40 0.53
CA LYS A 159 -11.08 8.52 0.74
C LYS A 159 -11.60 9.78 0.05
N PHE A 160 -12.10 9.67 -1.18
CA PHE A 160 -12.74 10.78 -1.89
C PHE A 160 -13.91 11.39 -1.11
N ALA A 161 -14.80 10.55 -0.56
CA ALA A 161 -15.91 11.01 0.27
C ALA A 161 -15.43 11.68 1.57
N SER A 162 -14.35 11.17 2.18
CA SER A 162 -13.79 11.74 3.41
C SER A 162 -13.11 13.09 3.22
N LEU A 163 -12.62 13.39 2.01
CA LEU A 163 -11.97 14.66 1.66
C LEU A 163 -12.97 15.79 1.38
N LYS A 164 -14.28 15.49 1.40
CA LYS A 164 -15.31 16.51 1.31
C LYS A 164 -15.25 17.43 2.53
N VAL A 165 -15.06 18.72 2.26
CA VAL A 165 -14.97 19.74 3.32
C VAL A 165 -16.31 19.92 4.05
N LYS A 166 -16.23 20.29 5.34
CA LYS A 166 -17.38 20.36 6.25
C LYS A 166 -18.47 21.36 5.82
N TRP A 167 -18.09 22.43 5.12
CA TRP A 167 -19.04 23.44 4.64
C TRP A 167 -19.70 23.06 3.31
N ILE A 168 -19.43 21.87 2.75
CA ILE A 168 -20.13 21.33 1.58
C ILE A 168 -21.11 20.22 2.02
N LYS A 169 -22.40 20.52 1.94
CA LYS A 169 -23.50 19.64 2.36
C LYS A 169 -24.06 18.86 1.18
N THR A 170 -24.52 17.64 1.41
CA THR A 170 -25.10 16.75 0.38
C THR A 170 -26.60 16.94 0.18
N SER A 171 -27.31 17.44 1.19
CA SER A 171 -28.75 17.70 1.10
C SER A 171 -28.98 19.21 1.01
N THR A 172 -29.83 19.61 0.07
CA THR A 172 -30.35 20.98 0.02
C THR A 172 -31.40 21.16 1.12
N PRO A 173 -31.52 22.33 1.77
CA PRO A 173 -32.42 22.54 2.92
C PRO A 173 -33.92 22.39 2.63
N HIS A 174 -34.31 22.09 1.39
CA HIS A 174 -35.68 22.14 0.91
C HIS A 174 -36.18 20.80 0.32
N GLU A 175 -35.49 19.70 0.63
CA GLU A 175 -36.00 18.33 0.44
C GLU A 175 -36.33 17.67 1.78
#